data_AF-A0A7Y2FHL3-F1
#
_entry.id   AF-A0A7Y2FHL3-F1
#
_cell.length_a   1.000
_cell.length_b   1.000
_cell.length_c   1.000
_cell.angle_alpha   90.00
_cell.angle_beta   90.00
_cell.angle_gamma   90.00
#
_symmetry.space_group_name_H-M   'P 1'
#
loop_
_entity.id
_entity.type
_entity.pdbx_description
1 polymer ?
#
loop_
_entity_poly.entity_id
_entity_poly.type
_entity_poly.pdbx_seq_one_letter_code
_entity_poly.pdbx_strand_id
1 'polypeptide(L)' 'PVLIERALADFGCGAGESIFVGDTGVDVHAGRAAGLYTIAVLGGFRDESEVRAAGPDRVVGRLDETIAFLP' A
#
# COMPACT_ATOMS: atom_id res chain seq x y z
N PRO A 1 -0.22 3.15 10.63
CA PRO A 1 -0.24 1.72 11.05
C PRO A 1 -1.50 1.34 11.85
N VAL A 2 -1.87 2.06 12.92
CA VAL A 2 -3.00 1.67 13.81
C VAL A 2 -4.33 1.41 13.09
N LEU A 3 -4.70 2.24 12.11
CA LEU A 3 -5.93 2.03 11.33
C LEU A 3 -5.87 0.76 10.47
N ILE A 4 -4.70 0.42 9.96
CA ILE A 4 -4.49 -0.76 9.11
C ILE A 4 -4.54 -2.03 9.97
N GLU A 5 -3.84 -2.02 11.11
CA GLU A 5 -3.90 -3.12 12.09
C GLU A 5 -5.33 -3.38 12.56
N ARG A 6 -6.11 -2.31 12.79
CA ARG A 6 -7.52 -2.43 13.12
C ARG A 6 -8.34 -3.05 11.99
N ALA A 7 -8.14 -2.61 10.76
CA ALA A 7 -8.83 -3.17 9.60
C ALA A 7 -8.53 -4.67 9.44
N LEU A 8 -7.26 -5.06 9.55
CA LEU A 8 -6.85 -6.47 9.51
C LEU A 8 -7.56 -7.30 10.60
N ALA A 9 -7.64 -6.77 11.82
CA ALA A 9 -8.35 -7.43 12.92
C ALA A 9 -9.86 -7.54 12.67
N ASP A 10 -10.50 -6.49 12.15
CA ASP A 10 -11.94 -6.47 11.86
C ASP A 10 -12.32 -7.45 10.74
N PHE A 11 -11.43 -7.67 9.75
CA PHE A 11 -11.63 -8.62 8.66
C PHE A 11 -11.05 -10.02 8.93
N GLY A 12 -10.29 -10.20 10.01
CA GLY A 12 -9.69 -11.49 10.39
C GLY A 12 -8.61 -11.98 9.42
N CYS A 13 -7.93 -11.07 8.71
CA CYS A 13 -6.86 -11.41 7.76
C CYS A 13 -5.47 -11.01 8.28
N GLY A 14 -4.45 -11.80 7.94
CA GLY A 14 -3.05 -11.50 8.24
C GLY A 14 -2.40 -10.56 7.22
N ALA A 15 -1.25 -9.99 7.58
CA ALA A 15 -0.43 -9.18 6.66
C ALA A 15 0.07 -9.99 5.45
N GLY A 16 0.27 -11.30 5.59
CA GLY A 16 0.64 -12.19 4.47
C GLY A 16 -0.52 -12.53 3.53
N GLU A 17 -1.75 -12.22 3.92
CA GLU A 17 -2.98 -12.45 3.15
C GLU A 17 -3.57 -11.12 2.66
N SER A 18 -2.82 -10.03 2.81
CA SER A 18 -3.29 -8.67 2.54
C SER A 18 -2.22 -7.86 1.83
N ILE A 19 -2.66 -6.96 0.96
CA ILE A 19 -1.82 -5.90 0.40
C ILE A 19 -2.35 -4.54 0.87
N PHE A 20 -1.48 -3.55 0.95
CA PHE A 20 -1.87 -2.17 1.17
C PHE A 20 -1.65 -1.36 -0.10
N VAL A 21 -2.64 -0.55 -0.49
CA VAL A 21 -2.61 0.26 -1.70
C VAL A 21 -2.90 1.72 -1.34
N GLY A 22 -2.04 2.64 -1.78
CA GLY A 22 -2.23 4.09 -1.59
C GLY A 22 -1.51 4.93 -2.62
N ASP A 23 -1.68 6.25 -2.59
CA ASP A 23 -1.13 7.18 -3.59
C ASP A 23 -0.15 8.21 -3.02
N THR A 24 0.05 8.22 -1.70
CA THR A 24 0.97 9.15 -1.03
C THR A 24 2.14 8.45 -0.32
N GLY A 25 3.23 9.17 -0.06
CA GLY A 25 4.33 8.64 0.75
C GLY A 25 3.92 8.29 2.19
N VAL A 26 2.88 8.94 2.73
CA VAL A 26 2.32 8.62 4.06
C VAL A 26 1.65 7.25 4.03
N ASP A 27 0.91 6.93 2.97
CA ASP A 27 0.30 5.61 2.77
C ASP A 27 1.37 4.53 2.68
N VAL A 28 2.42 4.78 1.90
CA VAL A 28 3.55 3.87 1.75
C VAL A 28 4.18 3.56 3.11
N HIS A 29 4.51 4.59 3.90
CA HIS A 29 5.07 4.39 5.23
C HIS A 29 4.10 3.67 6.16
N ALA A 30 2.80 3.96 6.09
CA ALA A 30 1.80 3.34 6.95
C ALA A 30 1.63 1.84 6.66
N GLY A 31 1.53 1.43 5.39
CA GLY A 31 1.42 0.04 4.97
C GLY A 31 2.66 -0.77 5.35
N ARG A 32 3.84 -0.22 5.10
CA ARG A 32 5.12 -0.87 5.45
C ARG A 32 5.31 -1.00 6.96
N ALA A 33 4.96 0.03 7.73
CA ALA A 33 5.02 -0.03 9.20
C ALA A 33 4.05 -1.08 9.78
N ALA A 34 2.95 -1.37 9.09
CA ALA A 34 2.02 -2.44 9.44
C ALA A 34 2.44 -3.82 8.88
N GLY A 35 3.58 -3.91 8.20
CA GLY A 35 4.15 -5.16 7.69
C GLY A 35 3.49 -5.71 6.42
N LEU A 36 2.70 -4.90 5.69
CA LEU A 36 2.05 -5.35 4.46
C LEU A 36 2.91 -5.12 3.22
N TYR A 37 2.70 -5.96 2.22
CA TYR A 37 3.13 -5.66 0.86
C TYR A 37 2.43 -4.40 0.36
N THR A 38 3.21 -3.35 0.12
CA THR A 38 2.67 -2.00 -0.07
C THR A 38 2.90 -1.53 -1.50
N ILE A 39 1.80 -1.24 -2.20
CA ILE A 39 1.79 -0.80 -3.59
C ILE A 39 1.37 0.67 -3.64
N ALA A 40 2.16 1.47 -4.33
CA ALA A 40 1.78 2.84 -4.67
C ALA A 40 1.15 2.92 -6.06
N VAL A 41 0.01 3.60 -6.18
CA VAL A 41 -0.67 3.83 -7.45
C VAL A 41 -0.41 5.27 -7.91
N LEU A 42 0.19 5.42 -9.09
CA LEU A 42 0.42 6.70 -9.73
C LEU A 42 -0.88 7.27 -10.32
N GLY A 43 -0.92 8.58 -10.53
CA GLY A 43 -2.12 9.27 -11.01
C GLY A 43 -3.06 9.78 -9.91
N GLY A 44 -2.67 9.62 -8.64
CA GLY A 44 -3.27 10.31 -7.49
C GLY A 44 -2.76 11.75 -7.32
N PHE A 45 -2.67 12.22 -6.07
CA PHE A 45 -2.44 13.65 -5.76
C PHE A 45 -0.97 14.09 -5.70
N ARG A 46 0.00 13.17 -5.70
CA ARG A 46 1.42 13.46 -5.41
C ARG A 46 2.35 13.19 -6.58
N ASP A 47 3.51 13.84 -6.53
CA ASP A 47 4.58 13.65 -7.49
C ASP A 47 5.15 12.22 -7.37
N GLU A 48 5.36 11.57 -8.52
CA GLU A 48 5.89 10.20 -8.59
C GLU A 48 7.23 10.06 -7.86
N SER A 49 8.08 11.10 -7.90
CA SER A 49 9.39 11.08 -7.23
C SER A 49 9.26 10.99 -5.70
N GLU A 50 8.26 11.66 -5.11
CA GLU A 50 8.01 11.63 -3.68
C GLU A 50 7.53 10.25 -3.23
N VAL A 51 6.58 9.69 -3.98
CA VAL A 51 6.01 8.37 -3.70
C VAL A 51 7.07 7.28 -3.82
N ARG A 52 7.94 7.35 -4.84
CA ARG A 52 9.07 6.43 -5.00
C ARG A 52 10.08 6.55 -3.86
N ALA A 53 10.35 7.76 -3.38
CA ALA A 53 11.27 7.98 -2.27
C ALA A 53 10.79 7.38 -0.95
N ALA A 54 9.47 7.22 -0.76
CA ALA A 54 8.89 6.53 0.41
C ALA A 54 9.13 5.01 0.41
N GLY A 55 9.61 4.44 -0.71
CA GLY A 55 10.04 3.05 -0.81
C GLY A 55 8.93 2.01 -0.79
N PRO A 56 7.88 2.12 -1.63
CA PRO A 56 6.87 1.06 -1.75
C PRO A 56 7.49 -0.21 -2.37
N ASP A 57 6.86 -1.35 -2.14
CA ASP A 57 7.31 -2.61 -2.75
C ASP A 57 7.02 -2.62 -4.26
N ARG A 58 5.95 -1.95 -4.69
CA ARG A 58 5.62 -1.73 -6.11
C ARG A 58 5.06 -0.35 -6.36
N VAL A 59 5.23 0.11 -7.60
CA VAL A 59 4.61 1.31 -8.13
C VAL A 59 3.89 0.93 -9.43
N VAL A 60 2.61 1.25 -9.53
CA VAL A 60 1.77 0.94 -10.70
C VAL A 60 1.13 2.20 -11.26
N GLY A 61 0.80 2.20 -12.55
CA GLY A 61 0.17 3.36 -13.21
C GLY A 61 -1.33 3.47 -12.96
N ARG A 62 -1.98 2.34 -12.66
CA ARG A 62 -3.43 2.23 -12.46
C ARG A 62 -3.76 1.24 -11.36
N LEU A 63 -4.92 1.44 -10.72
CA LEU A 63 -5.38 0.59 -9.62
C LEU A 63 -5.62 -0.87 -10.05
N ASP A 64 -6.09 -1.12 -11.27
CA ASP A 64 -6.37 -2.47 -11.75
C ASP A 64 -5.11 -3.34 -11.93
N GLU A 65 -3.94 -2.73 -12.13
CA GLU A 65 -2.66 -3.45 -12.15
C GLU A 65 -2.35 -4.13 -10.81
N THR A 66 -2.95 -3.67 -9.69
CA THR A 66 -2.75 -4.25 -8.36
C THR A 66 -3.25 -5.69 -8.23
N ILE A 67 -4.22 -6.09 -9.07
CA ILE A 67 -4.82 -7.42 -9.05
C ILE A 67 -3.77 -8.52 -9.25
N ALA A 68 -2.72 -8.24 -10.03
CA ALA A 68 -1.63 -9.18 -10.29
C ALA A 68 -0.77 -9.49 -9.05
N PHE A 69 -0.95 -8.76 -7.94
CA PHE A 69 -0.16 -8.87 -6.72
C PHE A 69 -0.99 -9.28 -5.49
N LEU A 70 -2.27 -9.64 -5.67
CA LEU A 70 -3.08 -10.18 -4.59
C LEU A 70 -2.55 -11.57 -4.18
N PRO A 71 -2.48 -11.87 -2.87
CA PRO A 71 -2.05 -13.18 -2.35
C PRO A 71 -3.07 -14.30 -2.58
#